data_AF-A0A8H6Z7K2-F1
#
_entry.id   AF-A0A8H6Z7K2-F1
#
_cell.length_a   1.000
_cell.length_b   1.000
_cell.length_c   1.000
_cell.angle_alpha   90.00
_cell.angle_beta   90.00
_cell.angle_gamma   90.00
#
_symmetry.space_group_name_H-M   'P 1'
#
loop_
_entity.id
_entity.type
_entity.pdbx_description
1 polymer ?
#
loop_
_entity_poly.entity_id
_entity_poly.type
_entity_poly.pdbx_seq_one_letter_code
_entity_poly.pdbx_strand_id
1 'polypeptide(L)'
;MRAHAHGNLRHGPVILSLPSTMSFAAYAAPHPQTRFSPQFFASITIADAADLIRDNRPPRILSKSSVSKWAWDRTEPTAISEIIVAAGEDIPCMDDMYLITGAAEIAYYKEGAHSVCLQIGNRIVRYHLSKLHLILGANNQMYNLAAAARLLDRIVSGKPLLPNLIEEFKLNGFSERLAGFHVTQTPIYMLGCLLGERWAEEDLLNARAEIIY
;
A
#
# COMPACT_ATOMS: atom_id res chain seq x y z
N MET A 1 16.20 -12.11 31.25
CA MET A 1 15.35 -13.30 31.07
C MET A 1 15.51 -13.75 29.62
N ARG A 2 16.28 -14.82 29.38
CA ARG A 2 16.70 -15.27 28.03
C ARG A 2 15.63 -16.20 27.46
N ALA A 3 15.11 -15.88 26.28
CA ALA A 3 14.18 -16.74 25.54
C ALA A 3 14.98 -17.76 24.71
N HIS A 4 14.82 -19.04 25.02
CA HIS A 4 15.37 -20.14 24.24
C HIS A 4 14.43 -20.47 23.07
N ALA A 5 14.94 -20.37 21.85
CA ALA A 5 14.32 -20.92 20.65
C ALA A 5 14.73 -22.40 20.55
N HIS A 6 13.77 -23.33 20.72
CA HIS A 6 13.96 -24.74 20.40
C HIS A 6 13.39 -25.03 19.01
N GLY A 7 14.27 -25.09 18.01
CA GLY A 7 13.98 -25.65 16.70
C GLY A 7 14.27 -27.15 16.70
N ASN A 8 13.23 -27.97 16.59
CA ASN A 8 13.38 -29.40 16.28
C ASN A 8 13.39 -29.56 14.76
N LEU A 9 14.58 -29.75 14.19
CA LEU A 9 14.78 -30.06 12.77
C LEU A 9 14.64 -31.56 12.56
N ARG A 10 13.53 -31.99 11.93
CA ARG A 10 13.43 -33.31 11.31
C ARG A 10 14.08 -33.22 9.93
N HIS A 11 15.19 -33.94 9.74
CA HIS A 11 15.84 -34.11 8.44
C HIS A 11 14.98 -34.99 7.52
N GLY A 12 14.07 -34.37 6.77
CA GLY A 12 13.52 -34.96 5.55
C GLY A 12 14.51 -34.84 4.38
N PRO A 13 14.35 -35.64 3.32
CA PRO A 13 15.22 -35.60 2.15
C PRO A 13 15.23 -34.19 1.52
N VAL A 14 16.44 -33.66 1.31
CA VAL A 14 16.67 -32.39 0.61
C VAL A 14 16.34 -32.61 -0.87
N ILE A 15 15.09 -32.38 -1.24
CA ILE A 15 14.72 -32.20 -2.64
C ILE A 15 15.32 -30.85 -3.05
N LEU A 16 16.39 -30.90 -3.85
CA LEU A 16 16.94 -29.74 -4.55
C LEU A 16 15.84 -29.18 -5.45
N SER A 17 15.14 -28.15 -4.96
CA SER A 17 14.23 -27.37 -5.78
C SER A 17 15.04 -26.77 -6.92
N LEU A 18 14.63 -27.03 -8.16
CA LEU A 18 15.18 -26.36 -9.33
C LEU A 18 15.13 -24.84 -9.12
N PRO A 19 16.18 -24.09 -9.45
CA PRO A 19 16.17 -22.64 -9.30
C PRO A 19 15.03 -22.05 -10.12
N SER A 20 14.18 -21.24 -9.50
CA SER A 20 13.14 -20.48 -10.17
C SER A 20 13.78 -19.65 -11.29
N THR A 21 13.38 -19.87 -12.53
CA THR A 21 13.93 -19.16 -13.70
C THR A 21 13.50 -17.68 -13.74
N MET A 22 12.52 -17.32 -12.92
CA MET A 22 12.00 -15.96 -12.78
C MET A 22 12.68 -15.24 -11.61
N SER A 23 13.05 -13.97 -11.80
CA SER A 23 13.59 -13.13 -10.72
C SER A 23 12.53 -12.87 -9.64
N PHE A 24 12.97 -12.65 -8.40
CA PHE A 24 12.08 -12.29 -7.30
C PHE A 24 11.21 -11.06 -7.64
N ALA A 25 11.81 -10.02 -8.23
CA ALA A 25 11.09 -8.81 -8.62
C ALA A 25 9.96 -9.07 -9.63
N ALA A 26 10.18 -9.95 -10.62
CA ALA A 26 9.15 -10.31 -11.59
C ALA A 26 8.05 -11.18 -10.96
N TYR A 27 8.43 -12.11 -10.07
CA TYR A 27 7.51 -13.01 -9.40
C TYR A 27 6.62 -12.30 -8.37
N ALA A 28 7.22 -11.43 -7.55
CA ALA A 28 6.54 -10.67 -6.52
C ALA A 28 5.87 -9.40 -7.06
N ALA A 29 6.01 -9.08 -8.36
CA ALA A 29 5.31 -7.94 -8.95
C ALA A 29 3.78 -8.21 -8.95
N PRO A 30 2.96 -7.34 -8.33
CA PRO A 30 1.52 -7.42 -8.51
C PRO A 30 1.15 -7.06 -9.95
N HIS A 31 0.02 -7.58 -10.43
CA HIS A 31 -0.49 -7.18 -11.74
C HIS A 31 -0.75 -5.64 -11.76
N PRO A 32 -0.35 -4.90 -12.81
CA PRO A 32 -0.34 -3.43 -12.80
C PRO A 32 -1.70 -2.80 -12.45
N GLN A 33 -2.80 -3.39 -12.86
CA GLN A 33 -4.15 -2.84 -12.58
C GLN A 33 -4.75 -3.30 -11.25
N THR A 34 -4.02 -4.10 -10.46
CA THR A 34 -4.53 -4.58 -9.17
C THR A 34 -4.64 -3.42 -8.18
N ARG A 35 -5.74 -3.32 -7.45
CA ARG A 35 -5.95 -2.31 -6.42
C ARG A 35 -4.75 -2.25 -5.46
N PHE A 36 -4.26 -1.03 -5.20
CA PHE A 36 -3.07 -0.72 -4.41
C PHE A 36 -1.70 -1.05 -5.03
N SER A 37 -1.65 -1.44 -6.31
CA SER A 37 -0.40 -1.46 -7.07
C SER A 37 0.10 -0.02 -7.36
N PRO A 38 1.38 0.16 -7.71
CA PRO A 38 1.88 1.47 -8.14
C PRO A 38 1.12 2.03 -9.35
N GLN A 39 0.85 1.22 -10.37
CA GLN A 39 0.16 1.65 -11.59
C GLN A 39 -1.31 1.97 -11.34
N PHE A 40 -1.97 1.30 -10.38
CA PHE A 40 -3.30 1.67 -9.93
C PHE A 40 -3.32 3.10 -9.37
N PHE A 41 -2.38 3.45 -8.49
CA PHE A 41 -2.31 4.81 -7.94
C PHE A 41 -1.95 5.88 -8.98
N ALA A 42 -1.24 5.48 -10.04
CA ALA A 42 -0.94 6.35 -11.17
C ALA A 42 -2.15 6.56 -12.10
N SER A 43 -3.11 5.63 -12.13
CA SER A 43 -4.26 5.67 -13.05
C SER A 43 -5.53 6.24 -12.43
N ILE A 44 -5.66 6.26 -11.11
CA ILE A 44 -6.87 6.78 -10.45
C ILE A 44 -6.89 8.30 -10.39
N THR A 45 -8.10 8.86 -10.45
CA THR A 45 -8.35 10.29 -10.25
C THR A 45 -8.55 10.64 -8.77
N ILE A 46 -8.66 11.94 -8.46
CA ILE A 46 -9.05 12.39 -7.12
C ILE A 46 -10.46 11.92 -6.74
N ALA A 47 -11.40 11.88 -7.69
CA ALA A 47 -12.74 11.33 -7.46
C ALA A 47 -12.67 9.84 -7.11
N ASP A 48 -11.95 9.04 -7.90
CA ASP A 48 -11.78 7.61 -7.64
C ASP A 48 -11.15 7.35 -6.26
N ALA A 49 -10.14 8.15 -5.88
CA ALA A 49 -9.50 8.07 -4.57
C ALA A 49 -10.48 8.37 -3.43
N ALA A 50 -11.36 9.36 -3.61
CA ALA A 50 -12.37 9.70 -2.62
C ALA A 50 -13.43 8.59 -2.48
N ASP A 51 -13.92 8.06 -3.60
CA ASP A 51 -14.89 6.95 -3.64
C ASP A 51 -14.31 5.67 -3.01
N LEU A 52 -13.00 5.47 -3.18
CA LEU A 52 -12.27 4.36 -2.56
C LEU A 52 -12.38 4.37 -1.03
N ILE A 53 -12.38 5.57 -0.44
CA ILE A 53 -12.45 5.79 1.01
C ILE A 53 -13.88 5.78 1.52
N ARG A 54 -14.81 6.38 0.78
CA ARG A 54 -16.21 6.56 1.21
C ARG A 54 -17.04 5.30 1.01
N ASP A 55 -17.01 4.75 -0.20
CA ASP A 55 -18.00 3.77 -0.64
C ASP A 55 -17.38 2.38 -0.83
N ASN A 56 -16.12 2.31 -1.25
CA ASN A 56 -15.49 1.05 -1.66
C ASN A 56 -14.71 0.33 -0.55
N ARG A 57 -15.16 0.50 0.70
CA ARG A 57 -14.62 -0.10 1.95
C ARG A 57 -13.10 -0.32 1.89
N PRO A 58 -12.27 0.66 2.25
CA PRO A 58 -10.82 0.46 2.24
C PRO A 58 -10.43 -0.71 3.18
N PRO A 59 -9.29 -1.37 2.94
CA PRO A 59 -8.79 -2.39 3.85
C PRO A 59 -8.58 -1.79 5.24
N ARG A 60 -8.85 -2.58 6.27
CA ARG A 60 -8.64 -2.20 7.66
C ARG A 60 -7.21 -2.56 8.04
N ILE A 61 -6.38 -1.53 8.22
CA ILE A 61 -5.03 -1.70 8.74
C ILE A 61 -5.13 -2.05 10.24
N LEU A 62 -4.61 -3.23 10.60
CA LEU A 62 -4.62 -3.71 11.97
C LEU A 62 -3.63 -2.93 12.85
N SER A 63 -3.79 -3.02 14.18
CA SER A 63 -2.84 -2.43 15.11
C SER A 63 -1.48 -3.14 15.06
N LYS A 64 -0.42 -2.48 15.55
CA LYS A 64 0.89 -3.08 15.75
C LYS A 64 0.79 -4.39 16.54
N SER A 65 1.68 -5.34 16.24
CA SER A 65 1.73 -6.66 16.86
C SER A 65 0.47 -7.51 16.62
N SER A 66 -0.23 -7.25 15.51
CA SER A 66 -1.36 -8.07 15.04
C SER A 66 -0.91 -9.42 14.50
N VAL A 67 0.30 -9.47 13.91
CA VAL A 67 0.96 -10.69 13.45
C VAL A 67 1.77 -11.28 14.60
N SER A 68 1.31 -12.41 15.14
CA SER A 68 1.97 -13.07 16.27
C SER A 68 3.05 -14.07 15.84
N LYS A 69 2.88 -14.69 14.68
CA LYS A 69 3.81 -15.66 14.09
C LYS A 69 3.71 -15.60 12.57
N TRP A 70 4.78 -16.01 11.90
CA TRP A 70 4.76 -16.21 10.47
C TRP A 70 5.75 -17.30 10.04
N ALA A 71 5.51 -17.91 8.88
CA ALA A 71 6.38 -18.89 8.27
C ALA A 71 6.30 -18.83 6.74
N TRP A 72 7.44 -19.03 6.08
CA TRP A 72 7.49 -19.15 4.63
C TRP A 72 6.83 -20.45 4.16
N ASP A 73 6.16 -20.38 3.02
CA ASP A 73 5.46 -21.50 2.39
C ASP A 73 5.88 -21.59 0.91
N ARG A 74 6.10 -22.81 0.44
CA ARG A 74 6.45 -23.10 -0.97
C ARG A 74 5.21 -23.22 -1.86
N THR A 75 4.03 -23.20 -1.26
CA THR A 75 2.77 -23.37 -1.97
C THR A 75 2.47 -22.13 -2.82
N GLU A 76 2.27 -22.38 -4.11
CA GLU A 76 1.76 -21.41 -5.08
C GLU A 76 0.33 -20.97 -4.72
N PRO A 77 -0.09 -19.75 -5.10
CA PRO A 77 -1.40 -19.26 -4.74
C PRO A 77 -2.49 -20.09 -5.42
N THR A 78 -3.44 -20.58 -4.61
CA THR A 78 -4.58 -21.38 -5.08
C THR A 78 -5.88 -20.58 -5.10
N ALA A 79 -5.90 -19.44 -4.41
CA ALA A 79 -7.07 -18.59 -4.30
C ALA A 79 -6.73 -17.13 -4.65
N ILE A 80 -7.68 -16.45 -5.29
CA ILE A 80 -7.55 -15.02 -5.64
C ILE A 80 -7.30 -14.18 -4.37
N SER A 81 -7.90 -14.54 -3.24
CA SER A 81 -7.68 -13.87 -1.95
C SER A 81 -6.23 -13.93 -1.45
N GLU A 82 -5.38 -14.81 -1.98
CA GLU A 82 -3.96 -14.88 -1.61
C GLU A 82 -3.12 -13.87 -2.41
N ILE A 83 -3.63 -13.35 -3.53
CA ILE A 83 -2.93 -12.45 -4.46
C ILE A 83 -3.50 -11.03 -4.54
N ILE A 84 -4.75 -10.79 -4.12
CA ILE A 84 -5.38 -9.46 -4.09
C ILE A 84 -5.68 -8.98 -2.66
N VAL A 85 -5.74 -7.67 -2.46
CA VAL A 85 -6.31 -7.07 -1.23
C VAL A 85 -7.78 -6.77 -1.46
N ALA A 86 -8.66 -7.47 -0.73
CA ALA A 86 -10.11 -7.31 -0.87
C ALA A 86 -10.63 -6.06 -0.15
N ALA A 87 -11.81 -5.59 -0.55
CA ALA A 87 -12.48 -4.48 0.11
C ALA A 87 -12.84 -4.85 1.55
N GLY A 88 -12.49 -3.98 2.51
CA GLY A 88 -12.68 -4.20 3.94
C GLY A 88 -11.83 -5.32 4.54
N GLU A 89 -10.83 -5.83 3.81
CA GLU A 89 -9.92 -6.87 4.32
C GLU A 89 -9.08 -6.34 5.48
N ASP A 90 -8.87 -7.20 6.49
CA ASP A 90 -7.92 -6.96 7.57
C ASP A 90 -6.49 -7.20 7.08
N ILE A 91 -5.69 -6.14 7.01
CA ILE A 91 -4.28 -6.21 6.59
C ILE A 91 -3.35 -5.83 7.75
N PRO A 92 -2.17 -6.46 7.88
CA PRO A 92 -1.18 -6.05 8.87
C PRO A 92 -0.71 -4.60 8.65
N CYS A 93 -0.33 -3.93 9.74
CA CYS A 93 0.33 -2.63 9.64
C CYS A 93 1.77 -2.75 9.13
N MET A 94 2.31 -1.62 8.67
CA MET A 94 3.67 -1.51 8.16
C MET A 94 4.75 -2.07 9.12
N ASP A 95 4.60 -1.86 10.43
CA ASP A 95 5.58 -2.35 11.42
C ASP A 95 5.67 -3.88 11.48
N ASP A 96 4.52 -4.57 11.40
CA ASP A 96 4.47 -6.04 11.38
C ASP A 96 5.00 -6.59 10.03
N MET A 97 4.82 -5.82 8.95
CA MET A 97 5.26 -6.20 7.61
C MET A 97 6.76 -6.05 7.39
N TYR A 98 7.43 -5.10 8.05
CA TYR A 98 8.82 -4.72 7.79
C TYR A 98 9.79 -5.91 7.75
N LEU A 99 9.75 -6.76 8.79
CA LEU A 99 10.63 -7.94 8.88
C LEU A 99 10.29 -9.00 7.82
N ILE A 100 9.01 -9.21 7.54
CA ILE A 100 8.54 -10.20 6.56
C ILE A 100 9.00 -9.77 5.16
N THR A 101 8.73 -8.52 4.77
CA THR A 101 9.08 -8.03 3.43
C THR A 101 10.58 -7.91 3.23
N GLY A 102 11.34 -7.58 4.28
CA GLY A 102 12.81 -7.54 4.22
C GLY A 102 13.46 -8.92 4.05
N ALA A 103 12.80 -9.99 4.48
CA ALA A 103 13.31 -11.36 4.35
C ALA A 103 12.75 -12.12 3.12
N ALA A 104 11.77 -11.56 2.41
CA ALA A 104 11.04 -12.22 1.33
C ALA A 104 11.94 -12.67 0.17
N GLU A 105 12.85 -11.80 -0.29
CA GLU A 105 13.74 -12.13 -1.41
C GLU A 105 14.71 -13.26 -1.06
N ILE A 106 15.25 -13.23 0.16
CA ILE A 106 16.15 -14.28 0.65
C ILE A 106 15.39 -15.61 0.75
N ALA A 107 14.16 -15.59 1.26
CA ALA A 107 13.33 -16.79 1.37
C ALA A 107 12.97 -17.37 0.01
N TYR A 108 12.66 -16.52 -0.98
CA TYR A 108 12.43 -16.94 -2.35
C TYR A 108 13.62 -17.72 -2.93
N TYR A 109 14.82 -17.13 -2.89
CA TYR A 109 16.00 -17.78 -3.49
C TYR A 109 16.58 -18.94 -2.68
N LYS A 110 16.54 -18.88 -1.34
CA LYS A 110 17.17 -19.91 -0.48
C LYS A 110 16.23 -21.03 -0.08
N GLU A 111 14.96 -20.72 0.11
CA GLU A 111 13.97 -21.66 0.64
C GLU A 111 12.96 -22.10 -0.42
N GLY A 112 12.95 -21.47 -1.60
CA GLY A 112 11.94 -21.69 -2.63
C GLY A 112 10.56 -21.23 -2.17
N ALA A 113 10.50 -20.16 -1.37
CA ALA A 113 9.25 -19.65 -0.82
C ALA A 113 8.46 -18.86 -1.86
N HIS A 114 7.18 -19.19 -2.00
CA HIS A 114 6.23 -18.54 -2.94
C HIS A 114 5.16 -17.73 -2.20
N SER A 115 4.98 -18.01 -0.91
CA SER A 115 3.98 -17.41 -0.05
C SER A 115 4.49 -17.30 1.39
N VAL A 116 3.76 -16.57 2.22
CA VAL A 116 3.94 -16.52 3.68
C VAL A 116 2.63 -16.82 4.38
N CYS A 117 2.67 -17.68 5.40
CA CYS A 117 1.56 -17.91 6.31
C CYS A 117 1.72 -17.01 7.53
N LEU A 118 0.73 -16.18 7.84
CA LEU A 118 0.71 -15.28 8.99
C LEU A 118 -0.35 -15.75 9.99
N GLN A 119 -0.01 -15.72 11.28
CA GLN A 119 -0.97 -15.88 12.37
C GLN A 119 -1.44 -14.50 12.84
N ILE A 120 -2.67 -14.14 12.47
CA ILE A 120 -3.32 -12.87 12.83
C ILE A 120 -4.48 -13.18 13.78
N GLY A 121 -4.31 -12.83 15.05
CA GLY A 121 -5.21 -13.27 16.13
C GLY A 121 -5.33 -14.81 16.16
N ASN A 122 -6.55 -15.31 15.96
CA ASN A 122 -6.85 -16.74 15.95
C ASN A 122 -6.91 -17.35 14.54
N ARG A 123 -6.51 -16.61 13.50
CA ARG A 123 -6.58 -17.04 12.10
C ARG A 123 -5.18 -17.23 11.54
N ILE A 124 -5.05 -18.21 10.65
CA ILE A 124 -3.87 -18.36 9.78
C ILE A 124 -4.29 -17.93 8.39
N VAL A 125 -3.60 -16.94 7.84
CA VAL A 125 -3.83 -16.43 6.48
C VAL A 125 -2.58 -16.67 5.65
N ARG A 126 -2.75 -17.04 4.38
CA ARG A 126 -1.65 -17.16 3.43
C ARG A 126 -1.68 -15.97 2.49
N TYR A 127 -0.53 -15.30 2.35
CA TYR A 127 -0.33 -14.26 1.36
C TYR A 127 0.75 -14.67 0.39
N HIS A 128 0.45 -14.55 -0.89
CA HIS A 128 1.44 -14.61 -1.94
C HIS A 128 2.40 -13.41 -1.83
N LEU A 129 3.64 -13.57 -2.31
CA LEU A 129 4.65 -12.50 -2.27
C LEU A 129 4.18 -11.21 -2.96
N SER A 130 3.41 -11.31 -4.05
CA SER A 130 2.84 -10.13 -4.72
C SER A 130 1.78 -9.39 -3.88
N LYS A 131 1.01 -10.10 -3.06
CA LYS A 131 0.05 -9.48 -2.15
C LYS A 131 0.75 -8.70 -1.04
N LEU A 132 1.96 -9.10 -0.63
CA LEU A 132 2.74 -8.32 0.33
C LEU A 132 3.03 -6.91 -0.21
N HIS A 133 3.37 -6.78 -1.49
CA HIS A 133 3.56 -5.48 -2.14
C HIS A 133 2.29 -4.65 -2.19
N LEU A 134 1.12 -5.26 -2.41
CA LEU A 134 -0.16 -4.56 -2.36
C LEU A 134 -0.50 -4.07 -0.94
N ILE A 135 -0.21 -4.88 0.08
CA ILE A 135 -0.39 -4.49 1.49
C ILE A 135 0.53 -3.32 1.84
N LEU A 136 1.77 -3.32 1.36
CA LEU A 136 2.69 -2.17 1.49
C LEU A 136 2.13 -0.92 0.80
N GLY A 137 1.65 -1.06 -0.45
CA GLY A 137 1.02 0.03 -1.19
C GLY A 137 -0.18 0.63 -0.45
N ALA A 138 -1.05 -0.23 0.09
CA ALA A 138 -2.18 0.21 0.92
C ALA A 138 -1.71 0.94 2.18
N ASN A 139 -0.79 0.37 2.95
CA ASN A 139 -0.25 1.01 4.16
C ASN A 139 0.34 2.40 3.87
N ASN A 140 1.09 2.52 2.77
CA ASN A 140 1.76 3.78 2.41
C ASN A 140 0.79 4.86 1.93
N GLN A 141 -0.30 4.50 1.24
CA GLN A 141 -1.17 5.47 0.57
C GLN A 141 -2.50 5.72 1.27
N MET A 142 -2.91 4.89 2.23
CA MET A 142 -4.22 5.03 2.90
C MET A 142 -4.42 6.41 3.54
N TYR A 143 -3.36 6.98 4.12
CA TYR A 143 -3.43 8.33 4.66
C TYR A 143 -3.64 9.40 3.57
N ASN A 144 -2.92 9.28 2.45
CA ASN A 144 -2.99 10.22 1.33
C ASN A 144 -4.35 10.16 0.63
N LEU A 145 -4.90 8.96 0.45
CA LEU A 145 -6.26 8.75 -0.07
C LEU A 145 -7.30 9.43 0.83
N ALA A 146 -7.21 9.25 2.14
CA ALA A 146 -8.11 9.90 3.08
C ALA A 146 -7.95 11.44 3.08
N ALA A 147 -6.73 11.95 2.89
CA ALA A 147 -6.47 13.37 2.77
C ALA A 147 -7.09 13.95 1.48
N ALA A 148 -6.95 13.27 0.34
CA ALA A 148 -7.57 13.65 -0.92
C ALA A 148 -9.10 13.65 -0.83
N ALA A 149 -9.70 12.64 -0.20
CA ALA A 149 -11.15 12.58 0.03
C ALA A 149 -11.65 13.80 0.81
N ARG A 150 -10.99 14.15 1.93
CA ARG A 150 -11.34 15.33 2.73
C ARG A 150 -11.14 16.63 1.97
N LEU A 151 -10.10 16.73 1.13
CA LEU A 151 -9.86 17.88 0.28
C LEU A 151 -10.98 18.08 -0.73
N LEU A 152 -11.39 17.01 -1.39
CA LEU A 152 -12.53 17.06 -2.29
C LEU A 152 -13.81 17.49 -1.55
N ASP A 153 -14.08 16.95 -0.36
CA ASP A 153 -15.23 17.38 0.46
C ASP A 153 -15.17 18.87 0.80
N ARG A 154 -14.00 19.39 1.15
CA ARG A 154 -13.84 20.80 1.47
C ARG A 154 -14.06 21.70 0.25
N ILE A 155 -13.53 21.30 -0.91
CA ILE A 155 -13.70 22.03 -2.16
C ILE A 155 -15.17 22.05 -2.59
N VAL A 156 -15.85 20.89 -2.54
CA VAL A 156 -17.26 20.74 -2.91
C VAL A 156 -18.19 21.50 -1.96
N SER A 157 -17.91 21.47 -0.65
CA SER A 157 -18.71 22.18 0.36
C SER A 157 -18.41 23.69 0.44
N GLY A 158 -17.27 24.14 -0.08
CA GLY A 158 -16.86 25.53 -0.07
C GLY A 158 -17.55 26.37 -1.15
N LYS A 159 -18.02 27.56 -0.78
CA LYS A 159 -18.39 28.63 -1.74
C LYS A 159 -17.20 29.60 -1.79
N PRO A 160 -16.63 29.96 -2.96
CA PRO A 160 -17.32 30.19 -4.24
C PRO A 160 -16.59 29.59 -5.47
N LEU A 161 -16.15 28.33 -5.42
CA LEU A 161 -15.53 27.73 -6.62
C LEU A 161 -16.59 27.49 -7.69
N LEU A 162 -16.24 27.79 -8.94
CA LEU A 162 -17.12 27.53 -10.08
C LEU A 162 -17.29 26.00 -10.27
N PRO A 163 -18.50 25.51 -10.58
CA PRO A 163 -18.74 24.06 -10.71
C PRO A 163 -17.82 23.34 -11.69
N ASN A 164 -17.44 23.98 -12.81
CA ASN A 164 -16.52 23.40 -13.78
C ASN A 164 -15.12 23.17 -13.20
N LEU A 165 -14.63 24.07 -12.34
CA LEU A 165 -13.32 23.89 -11.67
C LEU A 165 -13.34 22.71 -10.69
N ILE A 166 -14.49 22.46 -10.06
CA ILE A 166 -14.68 21.30 -9.17
C ILE A 166 -14.64 20.00 -9.99
N GLU A 167 -15.28 19.97 -11.16
CA GLU A 167 -15.24 18.81 -12.05
C GLU A 167 -13.85 18.58 -12.64
N GLU A 168 -13.15 19.63 -13.07
CA GLU A 168 -11.74 19.53 -13.48
C GLU A 168 -10.87 19.02 -12.34
N PHE A 169 -11.05 19.53 -11.12
CA PHE A 169 -10.31 19.08 -9.94
C PHE A 169 -10.49 17.58 -9.69
N LYS A 170 -11.72 17.08 -9.76
CA LYS A 170 -12.07 15.66 -9.59
C LYS A 170 -11.36 14.75 -10.59
N LEU A 171 -11.18 15.21 -11.84
CA LEU A 171 -10.61 14.43 -12.94
C LEU A 171 -9.08 14.41 -12.97
N ASN A 172 -8.40 15.27 -12.21
CA ASN A 172 -6.94 15.21 -12.12
C ASN A 172 -6.48 13.87 -11.55
N GLY A 173 -5.32 13.41 -12.00
CA GLY A 173 -4.70 12.21 -11.49
C GLY A 173 -4.37 12.36 -10.00
N PHE A 174 -4.60 11.30 -9.23
CA PHE A 174 -4.29 11.29 -7.79
C PHE A 174 -2.83 11.66 -7.54
N SER A 175 -1.91 11.06 -8.31
CA SER A 175 -0.47 11.28 -8.22
C SER A 175 0.04 12.39 -9.15
N GLU A 176 -0.86 13.14 -9.78
CA GLU A 176 -0.48 14.22 -10.69
C GLU A 176 0.11 15.41 -9.93
N ARG A 177 1.06 16.09 -10.55
CA ARG A 177 1.73 17.26 -9.98
C ARG A 177 0.83 18.47 -10.10
N LEU A 178 0.91 19.39 -9.14
CA LEU A 178 0.26 20.68 -9.27
C LEU A 178 0.80 21.43 -10.50
N ALA A 179 -0.08 21.77 -11.42
CA ALA A 179 0.26 22.57 -12.59
C ALA A 179 0.55 24.02 -12.20
N GLY A 180 1.43 24.68 -12.97
CA GLY A 180 1.78 26.09 -12.76
C GLY A 180 2.94 26.34 -11.80
N PHE A 181 3.53 25.29 -11.22
CA PHE A 181 4.74 25.38 -10.41
C PHE A 181 5.97 24.96 -11.20
N HIS A 182 7.04 25.74 -11.09
CA HIS A 182 8.29 25.49 -11.82
C HIS A 182 9.27 24.64 -11.00
N VAL A 183 9.27 24.78 -9.68
CA VAL A 183 10.23 24.13 -8.79
C VAL A 183 9.58 22.97 -8.04
N THR A 184 8.34 23.16 -7.59
CA THR A 184 7.66 22.16 -6.76
C THR A 184 7.01 21.05 -7.59
N GLN A 185 7.36 19.80 -7.28
CA GLN A 185 6.76 18.60 -7.90
C GLN A 185 5.70 17.97 -6.99
N THR A 186 5.03 18.79 -6.18
CA THR A 186 4.10 18.33 -5.15
C THR A 186 2.86 17.68 -5.81
N PRO A 187 2.56 16.41 -5.49
CA PRO A 187 1.33 15.77 -5.89
C PRO A 187 0.09 16.49 -5.34
N ILE A 188 -1.00 16.51 -6.12
CA ILE A 188 -2.25 17.19 -5.76
C ILE A 188 -2.81 16.72 -4.42
N TYR A 189 -2.74 15.42 -4.11
CA TYR A 189 -3.27 14.87 -2.86
C TYR A 189 -2.64 15.51 -1.61
N MET A 190 -1.41 16.03 -1.70
CA MET A 190 -0.70 16.63 -0.57
C MET A 190 -1.30 17.96 -0.12
N LEU A 191 -2.08 18.63 -0.97
CA LEU A 191 -2.86 19.79 -0.56
C LEU A 191 -3.81 19.48 0.61
N GLY A 192 -4.20 18.22 0.79
CA GLY A 192 -5.00 17.78 1.93
C GLY A 192 -4.33 18.03 3.30
N CYS A 193 -3.01 18.19 3.35
CA CYS A 193 -2.29 18.55 4.58
C CYS A 193 -2.67 19.96 5.09
N LEU A 194 -3.11 20.86 4.21
CA LEU A 194 -3.55 22.22 4.57
C LEU A 194 -4.86 22.24 5.37
N LEU A 195 -5.61 21.14 5.40
CA LEU A 195 -6.94 21.08 6.01
C LEU A 195 -6.94 20.76 7.50
N GLY A 196 -5.80 20.38 8.07
CA GLY A 196 -5.74 19.80 9.42
C GLY A 196 -4.61 20.32 10.30
N GLU A 197 -4.08 21.51 10.01
CA GLU A 197 -2.99 22.14 10.78
C GLU A 197 -1.80 21.21 11.06
N ARG A 198 -1.53 20.30 10.12
CA ARG A 198 -0.30 19.52 10.18
C ARG A 198 0.84 20.38 9.68
N TRP A 199 2.05 20.04 10.12
CA TRP A 199 3.28 20.62 9.59
C TRP A 199 3.21 20.58 8.06
N ALA A 200 3.11 21.75 7.44
CA ALA A 200 3.15 21.87 6.00
C ALA A 200 4.53 21.39 5.55
N GLU A 201 4.57 20.45 4.62
CA GLU A 201 5.83 20.03 4.03
C GLU A 201 6.47 21.21 3.31
N GLU A 202 7.81 21.26 3.30
CA GLU A 202 8.60 22.34 2.71
C GLU A 202 8.15 22.64 1.27
N ASP A 203 7.84 21.58 0.51
CA ASP A 203 7.34 21.69 -0.86
C ASP A 203 6.01 22.46 -0.96
N LEU A 204 5.11 22.33 0.01
CA LEU A 204 3.86 23.11 0.03
C LEU A 204 4.12 24.58 0.38
N LEU A 205 5.11 24.87 1.23
CA LEU A 205 5.52 26.24 1.54
C LEU A 205 6.19 26.90 0.33
N ASN A 206 7.00 26.15 -0.41
CA ASN A 206 7.62 26.59 -1.65
C ASN A 206 6.56 26.87 -2.73
N ALA A 207 5.57 25.98 -2.89
CA ALA A 207 4.46 26.20 -3.80
C ALA A 207 3.68 27.49 -3.40
N ARG A 208 3.42 27.70 -2.12
CA ARG A 208 2.79 28.94 -1.65
C ARG A 208 3.64 30.18 -1.97
N ALA A 209 4.97 30.11 -1.84
CA ALA A 209 5.86 31.21 -2.19
C ALA A 209 5.83 31.53 -3.69
N GLU A 210 5.78 30.50 -4.55
CA GLU A 210 5.62 30.66 -6.01
C GLU A 210 4.30 31.35 -6.38
N ILE A 211 3.20 31.14 -5.63
CA ILE A 211 1.92 31.84 -5.89
C ILE A 211 1.98 33.34 -5.56
N ILE A 212 2.82 33.73 -4.59
CA ILE A 212 2.88 35.12 -4.08
C ILE A 212 3.81 36.00 -4.93
N TYR A 213 4.75 35.40 -5.64
CA TYR A 213 5.71 36.08 -6.53
C TYR A 213 5.14 36.31 -7.93
#